data_AF-A0A1J0EJS1-F1
#
_entry.id   AF-A0A1J0EJS1-F1
#
_cell.length_a   1.000
_cell.length_b   1.000
_cell.length_c   1.000
_cell.angle_alpha   90.00
_cell.angle_beta   90.00
_cell.angle_gamma   90.00
#
_symmetry.space_group_name_H-M   'P 1'
#
loop_
_entity.id
_entity.type
_entity.pdbx_description
1 polymer ?
#
loop_
_entity_poly.entity_id
_entity_poly.type
_entity_poly.pdbx_seq_one_letter_code
_entity_poly.pdbx_strand_id
1 'polypeptide(L)'
;MRAIAEFIMRGRMQATLVVAGCAALPLLYWLGAAAGSLVLLRRGLKDALGVLALGILPALIWWLYSDDPRALMVLLGSSGLALVLRASESWNRVLLVSIAMGLVFSVVLGAVYRPHIEILAQELVKILPLALGDLYQQLSVEERARLAALIAPVLTGLIAALLQIVSVLSLIIGRYWQALLYNPGGFGREFRAIRIPLGPAMLLLACMLLGPNFGSQMAMLTPLCSVPLVFAGLALIHGLVAEKRLAKFWLVGLYVTLLLFMQLIYPLLVVLAIVDSLIDFRGRLTPKDVDSANGEG
;
A
#
# COMPACT_ATOMS: atom_id res chain seq x y z
N MET A 1 -9.22 -19.37 5.98
CA MET A 1 -8.11 -18.60 6.58
C MET A 1 -7.98 -18.71 8.10
N ARG A 2 -9.06 -18.95 8.86
CA ARG A 2 -8.97 -19.05 10.34
C ARG A 2 -7.96 -20.10 10.85
N ALA A 3 -7.94 -21.30 10.24
CA ALA A 3 -7.00 -22.37 10.63
C ALA A 3 -5.51 -21.97 10.50
N ILE A 4 -5.15 -21.20 9.47
CA ILE A 4 -3.78 -20.69 9.29
C ILE A 4 -3.44 -19.72 10.41
N ALA A 5 -4.35 -18.79 10.73
CA ALA A 5 -4.17 -17.82 11.80
C ALA A 5 -4.03 -18.53 13.16
N GLU A 6 -4.87 -19.53 13.44
CA GLU A 6 -4.76 -20.36 14.64
C GLU A 6 -3.43 -21.08 14.71
N PHE A 7 -2.98 -21.70 13.60
CA PHE A 7 -1.68 -22.38 13.54
C PHE A 7 -0.52 -21.44 13.86
N ILE A 8 -0.46 -20.26 13.23
CA ILE A 8 0.56 -19.24 13.51
C ILE A 8 0.56 -18.87 15.00
N MET A 9 -0.63 -18.74 15.60
CA MET A 9 -0.78 -18.32 16.99
C MET A 9 -0.60 -19.43 18.03
N ARG A 10 -0.52 -20.71 17.63
CA ARG A 10 -0.34 -21.86 18.56
C ARG A 10 0.95 -21.78 19.38
N GLY A 11 2.01 -21.19 18.84
CA GLY A 11 3.29 -21.10 19.54
C GLY A 11 4.35 -20.36 18.73
N ARG A 12 5.50 -20.08 19.37
CA ARG A 12 6.61 -19.37 18.71
C ARG A 12 7.18 -20.16 17.53
N MET A 13 7.29 -21.48 17.67
CA MET A 13 7.84 -22.35 16.63
C MET A 13 6.98 -22.34 15.36
N GLN A 14 5.66 -22.42 15.49
CA GLN A 14 4.73 -22.40 14.36
C GLN A 14 4.76 -21.04 13.65
N ALA A 15 4.78 -19.95 14.42
CA ALA A 15 4.96 -18.62 13.86
C ALA A 15 6.27 -18.49 13.08
N THR A 16 7.39 -18.91 13.68
CA THR A 16 8.70 -18.91 13.03
C THR A 16 8.71 -19.73 11.74
N LEU A 17 8.14 -20.93 11.76
CA LEU A 17 8.09 -21.81 10.60
C LEU A 17 7.34 -21.15 9.44
N VAL A 18 6.20 -20.50 9.71
CA VAL A 18 5.44 -19.81 8.66
C VAL A 18 6.20 -18.58 8.16
N VAL A 19 6.72 -17.75 9.06
CA VAL A 19 7.43 -16.50 8.68
C VAL A 19 8.69 -16.82 7.88
N ALA A 20 9.57 -17.66 8.42
CA ALA A 20 10.84 -18.01 7.77
C ALA A 20 10.64 -18.91 6.54
N GLY A 21 9.75 -19.90 6.63
CA GLY A 21 9.45 -20.80 5.50
C GLY A 21 8.86 -20.06 4.31
N CYS A 22 7.93 -19.12 4.55
CA CYS A 22 7.38 -18.30 3.48
C CYS A 22 8.39 -17.27 2.95
N ALA A 23 9.23 -16.68 3.82
CA ALA A 23 10.28 -15.75 3.40
C ALA A 23 11.38 -16.43 2.56
N ALA A 24 11.62 -17.73 2.76
CA ALA A 24 12.52 -18.53 1.93
C ALA A 24 11.98 -18.80 0.52
N LEU A 25 10.67 -18.66 0.30
CA LEU A 25 10.04 -18.94 -1.00
C LEU A 25 9.74 -17.62 -1.75
N PRO A 26 10.33 -17.37 -2.94
CA PRO A 26 10.25 -16.08 -3.64
C PRO A 26 8.85 -15.53 -3.90
N LEU A 27 7.83 -16.39 -4.02
CA LEU A 27 6.45 -15.95 -4.28
C LEU A 27 5.58 -15.87 -3.02
N LEU A 28 6.07 -16.35 -1.87
CA LEU A 28 5.31 -16.42 -0.62
C LEU A 28 5.81 -15.47 0.48
N TYR A 29 6.88 -14.70 0.26
CA TYR A 29 7.43 -13.80 1.29
C TYR A 29 6.37 -12.84 1.88
N TRP A 30 5.38 -12.42 1.09
CA TRP A 30 4.28 -11.55 1.53
C TRP A 30 3.38 -12.24 2.58
N LEU A 31 3.24 -13.57 2.51
CA LEU A 31 2.50 -14.37 3.49
C LEU A 31 3.29 -14.50 4.79
N GLY A 32 4.62 -14.63 4.69
CA GLY A 32 5.52 -14.57 5.84
C GLY A 32 5.45 -13.21 6.55
N ALA A 33 5.46 -12.12 5.78
CA ALA A 33 5.27 -10.75 6.26
C ALA A 33 3.89 -10.55 6.93
N ALA A 34 2.83 -11.16 6.40
CA ALA A 34 1.51 -11.15 7.03
C ALA A 34 1.48 -11.92 8.36
N ALA A 35 2.14 -13.07 8.43
CA ALA A 35 2.26 -13.85 9.66
C ALA A 35 3.07 -13.10 10.72
N GLY A 36 4.17 -12.46 10.33
CA GLY A 36 4.96 -11.58 11.20
C GLY A 36 4.12 -10.41 11.74
N SER A 37 3.33 -9.77 10.87
CA SER A 37 2.42 -8.68 11.25
C SER A 37 1.36 -9.14 12.24
N LEU A 38 0.76 -10.34 12.06
CA LEU A 38 -0.20 -10.92 13.00
C LEU A 38 0.42 -11.11 14.41
N VAL A 39 1.61 -11.71 14.47
CA VAL A 39 2.32 -11.96 15.74
C VAL A 39 2.63 -10.63 16.43
N LEU A 40 3.13 -9.64 15.69
CA LEU A 40 3.46 -8.32 16.21
C LEU A 40 2.23 -7.56 16.70
N LEU A 41 1.14 -7.55 15.94
CA LEU A 41 -0.11 -6.90 16.33
C LEU A 41 -0.72 -7.53 17.59
N ARG A 42 -0.61 -8.85 17.77
CA ARG A 42 -1.21 -9.56 18.91
C ARG A 42 -0.31 -9.60 20.15
N ARG A 43 0.95 -9.98 20.00
CA ARG A 43 1.89 -10.20 21.12
C ARG A 43 2.85 -9.02 21.36
N GLY A 44 2.87 -8.03 20.46
CA GLY A 44 3.77 -6.89 20.56
C GLY A 44 5.18 -7.18 20.05
N LEU A 45 6.03 -6.14 20.06
CA LEU A 45 7.36 -6.20 19.45
C LEU A 45 8.28 -7.21 20.15
N LYS A 46 8.33 -7.21 21.49
CA LYS A 46 9.23 -8.07 22.27
C LYS A 46 9.08 -9.55 21.91
N ASP A 47 7.84 -10.03 21.79
CA ASP A 47 7.55 -11.41 21.46
C ASP A 47 7.71 -11.72 19.96
N ALA A 48 7.50 -10.72 19.10
CA ALA A 48 7.64 -10.87 17.65
C ALA A 48 9.10 -10.85 17.19
N LEU A 49 10.01 -10.19 17.91
CA LEU A 49 11.42 -10.03 17.52
C LEU A 49 12.10 -11.37 17.20
N GLY A 50 11.92 -12.39 18.04
CA GLY A 50 12.54 -13.71 17.79
C GLY A 50 11.99 -14.41 16.54
N VAL A 51 10.70 -14.20 16.23
CA VAL A 51 10.06 -14.76 15.02
C VAL A 51 10.55 -14.01 13.78
N LEU A 52 10.57 -12.68 13.84
CA LEU A 52 11.01 -11.82 12.74
C LEU A 52 12.51 -11.98 12.45
N ALA A 53 13.35 -12.11 13.48
CA ALA A 53 14.79 -12.33 13.33
C ALA A 53 15.09 -13.59 12.50
N LEU A 54 14.35 -14.68 12.75
CA LEU A 54 14.49 -15.91 11.95
C LEU A 54 13.88 -15.78 10.55
N GLY A 55 12.86 -14.94 10.38
CA GLY A 55 12.32 -14.58 9.06
C GLY A 55 13.28 -13.75 8.19
N ILE A 56 14.10 -12.91 8.84
CA ILE A 56 15.10 -12.07 8.19
C ILE A 56 16.22 -12.92 7.59
N LEU A 57 16.60 -14.05 8.20
CA LEU A 57 17.68 -14.91 7.70
C LEU A 57 17.49 -15.37 6.24
N PRO A 58 16.39 -16.04 5.85
CA PRO A 58 16.19 -16.42 4.45
C PRO A 58 16.04 -15.21 3.52
N ALA A 59 15.46 -14.11 4.03
CA ALA A 59 15.35 -12.88 3.25
C ALA A 59 16.72 -12.22 2.96
N LEU A 60 17.66 -12.30 3.91
CA LEU A 60 19.05 -11.89 3.72
C LEU A 60 19.79 -12.82 2.76
N ILE A 61 19.51 -14.12 2.78
CA ILE A 61 20.09 -15.06 1.80
C ILE A 61 19.68 -14.65 0.37
N TRP A 62 18.40 -14.36 0.13
CA TRP A 62 17.94 -13.87 -1.18
C TRP A 62 18.65 -12.59 -1.61
N TRP A 63 18.84 -11.65 -0.68
CA TRP A 63 19.56 -10.43 -1.01
C TRP A 63 21.03 -10.71 -1.32
N LEU A 64 21.76 -11.38 -0.44
CA LEU A 64 23.21 -11.51 -0.56
C LEU A 64 23.67 -12.45 -1.70
N TYR A 65 22.83 -13.42 -2.10
CA TYR A 65 23.19 -14.41 -3.12
C TYR A 65 22.47 -14.22 -4.46
N SER A 66 21.40 -13.41 -4.51
CA SER A 66 20.62 -13.21 -5.73
C SER A 66 20.27 -11.75 -6.00
N ASP A 67 20.91 -10.82 -5.27
CA ASP A 67 20.65 -9.38 -5.33
C ASP A 67 19.15 -9.04 -5.21
N ASP A 68 18.39 -9.85 -4.45
CA ASP A 68 16.95 -9.69 -4.28
C ASP A 68 16.56 -9.24 -2.87
N PRO A 69 16.42 -7.92 -2.63
CA PRO A 69 16.06 -7.40 -1.32
C PRO A 69 14.54 -7.47 -1.03
N ARG A 70 13.70 -7.91 -1.98
CA ARG A 70 12.23 -7.74 -1.91
C ARG A 70 11.62 -8.44 -0.70
N ALA A 71 12.04 -9.67 -0.42
CA ALA A 71 11.53 -10.43 0.73
C ALA A 71 11.81 -9.71 2.05
N LEU A 72 13.01 -9.14 2.20
CA LEU A 72 13.42 -8.42 3.40
C LEU A 72 12.66 -7.09 3.51
N MET A 73 12.58 -6.35 2.42
CA MET A 73 11.87 -5.08 2.35
C MET A 73 10.41 -5.24 2.74
N VAL A 74 9.71 -6.24 2.22
CA VAL A 74 8.30 -6.48 2.54
C VAL A 74 8.11 -6.95 3.98
N LEU A 75 8.98 -7.84 4.48
CA LEU A 75 8.92 -8.30 5.88
C LEU A 75 9.12 -7.16 6.88
N LEU A 76 10.15 -6.33 6.67
CA LEU A 76 10.44 -5.18 7.51
C LEU A 76 9.40 -4.07 7.32
N GLY A 77 8.96 -3.84 6.08
CA GLY A 77 7.95 -2.87 5.71
C GLY A 77 6.62 -3.15 6.40
N SER A 78 6.10 -4.37 6.27
CA SER A 78 4.83 -4.75 6.91
C SER A 78 4.96 -4.73 8.43
N SER A 79 6.09 -5.15 8.99
CA SER A 79 6.33 -5.14 10.44
C SER A 79 6.40 -3.70 10.99
N GLY A 80 7.07 -2.79 10.29
CA GLY A 80 7.11 -1.37 10.62
C GLY A 80 5.72 -0.74 10.58
N LEU A 81 4.95 -1.01 9.51
CA LEU A 81 3.56 -0.55 9.41
C LEU A 81 2.66 -1.17 10.49
N ALA A 82 2.91 -2.41 10.89
CA ALA A 82 2.20 -3.07 12.00
C ALA A 82 2.47 -2.36 13.35
N LEU A 83 3.69 -1.88 13.58
CA LEU A 83 4.02 -1.07 14.75
C LEU A 83 3.26 0.26 14.75
N VAL A 84 3.18 0.94 13.59
CA VAL A 84 2.40 2.18 13.44
C VAL A 84 0.93 1.93 13.71
N LEU A 85 0.37 0.85 13.16
CA LEU A 85 -1.03 0.48 13.39
C LEU A 85 -1.27 0.19 14.87
N ARG A 86 -0.39 -0.58 15.52
CA ARG A 86 -0.50 -0.92 16.94
C ARG A 86 -0.39 0.31 17.86
N ALA A 87 0.47 1.26 17.53
CA ALA A 87 0.72 2.44 18.36
C ALA A 87 -0.33 3.54 18.17
N SER A 88 -0.94 3.63 16.98
CA SER A 88 -1.82 4.75 16.64
C SER A 88 -3.29 4.39 16.40
N GLU A 89 -3.58 3.10 16.24
CA GLU A 89 -4.91 2.57 15.90
C GLU A 89 -5.55 3.23 14.65
N SER A 90 -4.72 3.82 13.78
CA SER A 90 -5.17 4.66 12.68
C SER A 90 -4.55 4.23 11.35
N TRP A 91 -5.39 3.65 10.49
CA TRP A 91 -5.01 3.27 9.12
C TRP A 91 -4.59 4.45 8.25
N ASN A 92 -5.12 5.65 8.49
CA ASN A 92 -4.66 6.85 7.78
C ASN A 92 -3.18 7.12 8.05
N ARG A 93 -2.71 6.93 9.29
CA ARG A 93 -1.30 7.11 9.66
C ARG A 93 -0.44 6.00 9.05
N VAL A 94 -0.94 4.77 9.05
CA VAL A 94 -0.27 3.63 8.38
C VAL A 94 -0.05 3.93 6.90
N LEU A 95 -1.09 4.38 6.19
CA LEU A 95 -1.00 4.70 4.77
C LEU A 95 -0.05 5.89 4.52
N LEU A 96 -0.10 6.95 5.32
CA LEU A 96 0.84 8.07 5.17
C LEU A 96 2.30 7.66 5.46
N VAL A 97 2.56 6.89 6.51
CA VAL A 97 3.91 6.37 6.82
C VAL A 97 4.40 5.40 5.74
N SER A 98 3.49 4.69 5.05
CA SER A 98 3.87 3.80 3.95
C SER A 98 4.57 4.53 2.80
N ILE A 99 4.38 5.84 2.64
CA ILE A 99 5.12 6.65 1.65
C ILE A 99 6.60 6.75 2.04
N ALA A 100 6.89 7.01 3.31
CA ALA A 100 8.28 7.04 3.80
C ALA A 100 8.94 5.67 3.62
N MET A 101 8.19 4.59 3.84
CA MET A 101 8.65 3.23 3.54
C MET A 101 8.94 3.05 2.04
N GLY A 102 8.04 3.52 1.17
CA GLY A 102 8.22 3.50 -0.28
C GLY A 102 9.45 4.29 -0.75
N LEU A 103 9.77 5.42 -0.10
CA LEU A 103 11.00 6.17 -0.36
C LEU A 103 12.25 5.38 0.01
N VAL A 104 12.26 4.74 1.19
CA VAL A 104 13.35 3.82 1.57
C VAL A 104 13.49 2.70 0.55
N PHE A 105 12.36 2.17 0.06
CA PHE A 105 12.38 1.14 -0.98
C PHE A 105 12.98 1.65 -2.29
N SER A 106 12.61 2.86 -2.75
CA SER A 106 13.20 3.47 -3.93
C SER A 106 14.71 3.63 -3.82
N VAL A 107 15.22 4.02 -2.63
CA VAL A 107 16.66 4.16 -2.40
C VAL A 107 17.37 2.79 -2.49
N VAL A 108 16.83 1.77 -1.83
CA VAL A 108 17.40 0.40 -1.88
C VAL A 108 17.37 -0.15 -3.30
N LEU A 109 16.24 -0.03 -4.00
CA LEU A 109 16.10 -0.50 -5.38
C LEU A 109 17.01 0.28 -6.34
N GLY A 110 17.14 1.59 -6.16
CA GLY A 110 18.05 2.43 -6.93
C GLY A 110 19.53 2.16 -6.67
N ALA A 111 19.88 1.48 -5.56
CA ALA A 111 21.23 1.00 -5.30
C ALA A 111 21.45 -0.41 -5.87
N VAL A 112 20.51 -1.33 -5.64
CA VAL A 112 20.66 -2.76 -5.98
C VAL A 112 20.32 -3.04 -7.45
N TYR A 113 19.29 -2.41 -8.00
CA TYR A 113 18.76 -2.69 -9.34
C TYR A 113 19.03 -1.61 -10.39
N ARG A 114 19.90 -0.64 -10.10
CA ARG A 114 20.19 0.47 -11.04
C ARG A 114 20.44 -0.01 -12.49
N PRO A 115 21.34 -0.98 -12.78
CA PRO A 115 21.60 -1.37 -14.16
C PRO A 115 20.36 -1.92 -14.87
N HIS A 116 19.56 -2.73 -14.16
CA HIS A 116 18.33 -3.31 -14.68
C HIS A 116 17.27 -2.24 -14.98
N ILE A 117 17.13 -1.25 -14.09
CA ILE A 117 16.22 -0.13 -14.26
C ILE A 117 16.65 0.75 -15.44
N GLU A 118 17.96 1.02 -15.58
CA GLU A 118 18.51 1.80 -16.69
C GLU A 118 18.29 1.11 -18.04
N ILE A 119 18.55 -0.20 -18.13
CA ILE A 119 18.29 -0.99 -19.34
C ILE A 119 16.80 -0.95 -19.70
N LEU A 120 15.91 -1.21 -18.74
CA LEU A 120 14.47 -1.17 -18.98
C LEU A 120 14.00 0.24 -19.39
N ALA A 121 14.55 1.28 -18.77
CA ALA A 121 14.23 2.67 -19.11
C ALA A 121 14.63 2.98 -20.56
N GLN A 122 15.81 2.55 -21.01
CA GLN A 122 16.26 2.73 -22.38
C GLN A 122 15.33 2.04 -23.39
N GLU A 123 14.87 0.82 -23.10
CA GLU A 123 13.91 0.13 -23.96
C GLU A 123 12.56 0.88 -24.02
N LEU A 124 12.07 1.41 -22.90
CA LEU A 124 10.85 2.22 -22.91
C LEU A 124 11.02 3.55 -23.66
N VAL A 125 12.18 4.20 -23.56
CA VAL A 125 12.48 5.42 -24.34
C VAL A 125 12.36 5.16 -25.84
N LYS A 126 12.83 4.00 -26.33
CA LYS A 126 12.71 3.62 -27.75
C LYS A 126 11.26 3.45 -28.20
N ILE A 127 10.35 3.14 -27.29
CA ILE A 127 8.92 2.93 -27.58
C ILE A 127 8.14 4.24 -27.53
N LEU A 128 8.64 5.30 -26.87
CA LEU A 128 7.95 6.59 -26.76
C LEU A 128 7.43 7.17 -28.09
N PRO A 129 8.22 7.18 -29.20
CA PRO A 129 7.73 7.70 -30.47
C PRO A 129 6.53 6.91 -31.00
N LEU A 130 6.52 5.60 -30.78
CA LEU A 130 5.44 4.71 -31.20
C LEU A 130 4.19 4.90 -30.32
N ALA A 131 4.39 5.11 -29.02
CA ALA A 131 3.30 5.26 -28.04
C ALA A 131 2.61 6.62 -28.14
N LEU A 132 3.36 7.70 -28.43
CA LEU A 132 2.85 9.07 -28.48
C LEU A 132 2.55 9.55 -29.92
N GLY A 133 3.08 8.88 -30.95
CA GLY A 133 2.80 9.19 -32.35
C GLY A 133 3.09 10.65 -32.70
N ASP A 134 2.12 11.34 -33.30
CA ASP A 134 2.23 12.75 -33.71
C ASP A 134 2.56 13.69 -32.54
N LEU A 135 2.07 13.38 -31.33
CA LEU A 135 2.38 14.18 -30.14
C LEU A 135 3.88 14.16 -29.84
N TYR A 136 4.56 13.04 -30.06
CA TYR A 136 6.02 12.96 -29.89
C TYR A 136 6.75 13.88 -30.87
N GLN A 137 6.26 13.96 -32.11
CA GLN A 137 6.87 14.81 -33.13
C GLN A 137 6.72 16.31 -32.83
N GLN A 138 5.62 16.70 -32.17
CA GLN A 138 5.36 18.07 -31.77
C GLN A 138 6.25 18.53 -30.59
N LEU A 139 6.79 17.61 -29.79
CA LEU A 139 7.69 17.95 -28.70
C LEU A 139 9.04 18.45 -29.23
N SER A 140 9.55 19.51 -28.61
CA SER A 140 10.93 20.00 -28.76
C SER A 140 11.94 18.93 -28.33
N VAL A 141 13.20 19.10 -28.74
CA VAL A 141 14.30 18.18 -28.36
C VAL A 141 14.47 18.17 -26.84
N GLU A 142 14.34 19.32 -26.19
CA GLU A 142 14.44 19.51 -24.75
C GLU A 142 13.30 18.78 -24.01
N GLU A 143 12.06 18.87 -24.52
CA GLU A 143 10.91 18.16 -23.93
C GLU A 143 11.03 16.65 -24.06
N ARG A 144 11.53 16.15 -25.19
CA ARG A 144 11.79 14.72 -25.38
C ARG A 144 12.87 14.21 -24.43
N ALA A 145 13.96 14.97 -24.28
CA ALA A 145 15.03 14.66 -23.33
C ALA A 145 14.52 14.68 -21.88
N ARG A 146 13.68 15.67 -21.54
CA ARG A 146 13.04 15.75 -20.22
C ARG A 146 12.16 14.54 -19.97
N LEU A 147 11.30 14.15 -20.92
CA LEU A 147 10.42 12.99 -20.80
C LEU A 147 11.23 11.70 -20.60
N ALA A 148 12.27 11.50 -21.40
CA ALA A 148 13.16 10.35 -21.28
C ALA A 148 13.83 10.27 -19.89
N ALA A 149 14.26 11.41 -19.34
CA ALA A 149 14.88 11.49 -18.02
C ALA A 149 13.93 11.14 -16.86
N LEU A 150 12.60 11.18 -17.06
CA LEU A 150 11.62 10.79 -16.04
C LEU A 150 11.44 9.27 -15.95
N ILE A 151 11.74 8.51 -17.01
CA ILE A 151 11.38 7.09 -17.10
C ILE A 151 12.05 6.26 -15.99
N ALA A 152 13.36 6.37 -15.81
CA ALA A 152 14.07 5.56 -14.81
C ALA A 152 13.60 5.86 -13.36
N PRO A 153 13.44 7.13 -12.93
CA PRO A 153 12.85 7.45 -11.63
C PRO A 153 11.40 6.95 -11.48
N VAL A 154 10.56 7.08 -12.51
CA VAL A 154 9.18 6.57 -12.48
C VAL A 154 9.16 5.06 -12.35
N LEU A 155 10.00 4.33 -13.10
CA LEU A 155 10.14 2.87 -12.96
C LEU A 155 10.57 2.45 -11.56
N THR A 156 11.57 3.16 -11.00
CA THR A 156 12.01 2.94 -9.61
C THR A 156 10.84 3.12 -8.64
N GLY A 157 10.12 4.23 -8.79
CA GLY A 157 8.93 4.54 -7.98
C GLY A 157 7.81 3.51 -8.15
N LEU A 158 7.59 2.97 -9.35
CA LEU A 158 6.57 1.96 -9.63
C LEU A 158 6.89 0.63 -8.93
N ILE A 159 8.15 0.18 -9.01
CA ILE A 159 8.58 -1.04 -8.31
C ILE A 159 8.51 -0.84 -6.80
N ALA A 160 8.94 0.33 -6.30
CA ALA A 160 8.83 0.67 -4.88
C ALA A 160 7.37 0.74 -4.41
N ALA A 161 6.48 1.34 -5.19
CA ALA A 161 5.05 1.41 -4.92
C ALA A 161 4.40 0.01 -4.92
N LEU A 162 4.83 -0.89 -5.79
CA LEU A 162 4.39 -2.29 -5.78
C LEU A 162 4.78 -2.96 -4.46
N LEU A 163 6.03 -2.82 -4.01
CA LEU A 163 6.47 -3.38 -2.72
C LEU A 163 5.77 -2.70 -1.52
N GLN A 164 5.47 -1.40 -1.62
CA GLN A 164 4.66 -0.67 -0.64
C GLN A 164 3.24 -1.25 -0.58
N ILE A 165 2.59 -1.47 -1.72
CA ILE A 165 1.27 -2.12 -1.81
C ILE A 165 1.32 -3.51 -1.18
N VAL A 166 2.31 -4.34 -1.54
CA VAL A 166 2.46 -5.69 -0.98
C VAL A 166 2.66 -5.62 0.54
N SER A 167 3.45 -4.68 1.05
CA SER A 167 3.64 -4.50 2.49
C SER A 167 2.35 -4.11 3.22
N VAL A 168 1.56 -3.19 2.64
CA VAL A 168 0.25 -2.80 3.17
C VAL A 168 -0.73 -3.97 3.10
N LEU A 169 -0.75 -4.74 2.01
CA LEU A 169 -1.58 -5.94 1.88
C LEU A 169 -1.20 -7.02 2.88
N SER A 170 0.09 -7.28 3.10
CA SER A 170 0.58 -8.19 4.13
C SER A 170 0.10 -7.77 5.53
N LEU A 171 0.18 -6.48 5.86
CA LEU A 171 -0.38 -5.94 7.11
C LEU A 171 -1.90 -6.13 7.17
N ILE A 172 -2.64 -5.81 6.10
CA ILE A 172 -4.09 -6.01 6.00
C ILE A 172 -4.46 -7.47 6.30
N ILE A 173 -3.73 -8.43 5.72
CA ILE A 173 -3.97 -9.86 5.95
C ILE A 173 -3.67 -10.23 7.40
N GLY A 174 -2.56 -9.73 7.97
CA GLY A 174 -2.25 -9.93 9.39
C GLY A 174 -3.32 -9.35 10.31
N ARG A 175 -3.79 -8.13 10.05
CA ARG A 175 -4.88 -7.49 10.81
C ARG A 175 -6.21 -8.22 10.64
N TYR A 176 -6.51 -8.71 9.43
CA TYR A 176 -7.69 -9.52 9.15
C TYR A 176 -7.67 -10.84 9.91
N TRP A 177 -6.54 -11.55 9.93
CA TRP A 177 -6.38 -12.75 10.75
C TRP A 177 -6.54 -12.45 12.25
N GLN A 178 -5.96 -11.35 12.72
CA GLN A 178 -6.14 -10.92 14.11
C GLN A 178 -7.63 -10.65 14.42
N ALA A 179 -8.35 -10.01 13.51
CA ALA A 179 -9.79 -9.78 13.65
C ALA A 179 -10.57 -11.09 13.67
N LEU A 180 -10.27 -12.05 12.77
CA LEU A 180 -10.94 -13.35 12.76
C LEU A 180 -10.82 -14.11 14.08
N LEU A 181 -9.68 -14.01 14.78
CA LEU A 181 -9.44 -14.74 16.03
C LEU A 181 -9.92 -14.00 17.27
N TYR A 182 -9.80 -12.67 17.29
CA TYR A 182 -9.93 -11.90 18.54
C TYR A 182 -10.94 -10.74 18.46
N ASN A 183 -11.36 -10.32 17.27
CA ASN A 183 -12.34 -9.24 17.08
C ASN A 183 -13.11 -9.41 15.75
N PRO A 184 -14.04 -10.38 15.68
CA PRO A 184 -14.69 -10.72 14.42
C PRO A 184 -15.36 -9.50 13.75
N GLY A 185 -15.03 -9.28 12.47
CA GLY A 185 -15.52 -8.14 11.70
C GLY A 185 -14.85 -6.78 12.00
N GLY A 186 -13.96 -6.70 12.99
CA GLY A 186 -13.25 -5.48 13.39
C GLY A 186 -12.48 -4.83 12.24
N PHE A 187 -11.67 -5.61 11.52
CA PHE A 187 -10.93 -5.13 10.34
C PHE A 187 -11.85 -4.50 9.29
N GLY A 188 -13.03 -5.10 9.03
CA GLY A 188 -13.96 -4.55 8.04
C GLY A 188 -14.47 -3.16 8.42
N ARG A 189 -14.76 -2.92 9.71
CA ARG A 189 -15.15 -1.59 10.21
C ARG A 189 -14.01 -0.58 10.09
N GLU A 190 -12.80 -0.98 10.49
CA GLU A 190 -11.60 -0.13 10.42
C GLU A 190 -11.25 0.25 8.98
N PHE A 191 -11.24 -0.71 8.05
CA PHE A 191 -10.91 -0.45 6.65
C PHE A 191 -11.91 0.50 6.01
N ARG A 192 -13.21 0.31 6.25
CA ARG A 192 -14.28 1.21 5.77
C ARG A 192 -14.29 2.57 6.47
N ALA A 193 -13.50 2.77 7.53
CA ALA A 193 -13.34 4.07 8.18
C ALA A 193 -12.15 4.86 7.62
N ILE A 194 -11.33 4.27 6.74
CA ILE A 194 -10.23 4.98 6.08
C ILE A 194 -10.80 6.11 5.24
N ARG A 195 -10.33 7.32 5.56
CA ARG A 195 -10.62 8.59 4.89
C ARG A 195 -9.46 9.52 5.14
N ILE A 196 -8.66 9.78 4.12
CA ILE A 196 -7.52 10.70 4.22
C ILE A 196 -8.07 12.12 4.32
N PRO A 197 -7.69 12.93 5.32
CA PRO A 197 -8.14 14.32 5.41
C PRO A 197 -7.66 15.14 4.21
N LEU A 198 -8.36 16.24 3.89
CA LEU A 198 -8.10 17.04 2.70
C LEU A 198 -6.65 17.56 2.60
N GLY A 199 -6.10 18.09 3.69
CA GLY A 199 -4.73 18.61 3.70
C GLY A 199 -3.69 17.58 3.22
N PRO A 200 -3.59 16.41 3.89
CA PRO A 200 -2.76 15.30 3.40
C PRO A 200 -3.11 14.85 1.99
N ALA A 201 -4.39 14.70 1.61
CA ALA A 201 -4.77 14.26 0.27
C ALA A 201 -4.27 15.22 -0.83
N MET A 202 -4.39 16.54 -0.61
CA MET A 202 -3.88 17.55 -1.53
C MET A 202 -2.35 17.59 -1.57
N LEU A 203 -1.68 17.36 -0.44
CA LEU A 203 -0.22 17.21 -0.40
C LEU A 203 0.23 16.01 -1.24
N LEU A 204 -0.44 14.86 -1.11
CA LEU A 204 -0.15 13.69 -1.93
C LEU A 204 -0.35 13.98 -3.42
N LEU A 205 -1.47 14.62 -3.78
CA LEU A 205 -1.73 15.02 -5.16
C LEU A 205 -0.65 15.98 -5.69
N ALA A 206 -0.25 16.98 -4.89
CA ALA A 206 0.80 17.92 -5.26
C ALA A 206 2.15 17.21 -5.48
N CYS A 207 2.54 16.31 -4.58
CA CYS A 207 3.75 15.49 -4.75
C CYS A 207 3.68 14.63 -6.02
N MET A 208 2.51 14.10 -6.36
CA MET A 208 2.33 13.28 -7.55
C MET A 208 2.48 14.05 -8.86
N LEU A 209 1.87 15.24 -8.93
CA LEU A 209 1.78 15.99 -10.19
C LEU A 209 2.92 17.00 -10.36
N LEU A 210 3.38 17.60 -9.27
CA LEU A 210 4.38 18.67 -9.28
C LEU A 210 5.78 18.18 -8.94
N GLY A 211 5.91 17.00 -8.34
CA GLY A 211 7.21 16.39 -8.01
C GLY A 211 8.22 16.46 -9.16
N PRO A 212 7.90 15.97 -10.38
CA PRO A 212 8.81 16.01 -11.53
C PRO A 212 9.33 17.40 -11.92
N ASN A 213 8.67 18.49 -11.49
CA ASN A 213 9.11 19.86 -11.77
C ASN A 213 10.28 20.31 -10.87
N PHE A 214 10.50 19.66 -9.73
CA PHE A 214 11.61 19.94 -8.81
C PHE A 214 12.85 19.08 -9.08
N GLY A 215 12.79 18.20 -10.08
CA GLY A 215 13.88 17.32 -10.49
C GLY A 215 13.36 15.97 -11.00
N SER A 216 14.04 15.37 -11.97
CA SER A 216 13.60 14.09 -12.58
C SER A 216 13.45 12.97 -11.56
N GLN A 217 14.33 12.93 -10.54
CA GLN A 217 14.26 11.94 -9.46
C GLN A 217 12.96 12.01 -8.66
N MET A 218 12.38 13.21 -8.49
CA MET A 218 11.13 13.39 -7.76
C MET A 218 9.93 12.78 -8.49
N ALA A 219 10.07 12.37 -9.75
CA ALA A 219 9.02 11.63 -10.46
C ALA A 219 8.75 10.24 -9.86
N MET A 220 9.65 9.71 -9.02
CA MET A 220 9.36 8.51 -8.24
C MET A 220 8.20 8.71 -7.24
N LEU A 221 7.89 9.94 -6.84
CA LEU A 221 6.81 10.25 -5.90
C LEU A 221 5.43 9.99 -6.50
N THR A 222 5.28 10.11 -7.82
CA THR A 222 4.00 9.91 -8.52
C THR A 222 3.35 8.56 -8.18
N PRO A 223 4.03 7.41 -8.35
CA PRO A 223 3.47 6.12 -7.95
C PRO A 223 3.45 5.88 -6.42
N LEU A 224 4.34 6.50 -5.64
CA LEU A 224 4.39 6.27 -4.19
C LEU A 224 3.22 6.96 -3.45
N CYS A 225 2.94 8.21 -3.81
CA CYS A 225 1.88 9.00 -3.21
C CYS A 225 0.48 8.57 -3.68
N SER A 226 0.36 7.86 -4.80
CA SER A 226 -0.92 7.31 -5.26
C SER A 226 -1.38 6.12 -4.42
N VAL A 227 -0.47 5.35 -3.80
CA VAL A 227 -0.82 4.14 -3.03
C VAL A 227 -1.81 4.44 -1.89
N PRO A 228 -1.56 5.41 -0.99
CA PRO A 228 -2.53 5.77 0.05
C PRO A 228 -3.90 6.19 -0.49
N LEU A 229 -3.92 6.97 -1.58
CA LEU A 229 -5.15 7.46 -2.20
C LEU A 229 -5.95 6.30 -2.80
N VAL A 230 -5.31 5.34 -3.46
CA VAL A 230 -5.99 4.14 -3.98
C VAL A 230 -6.60 3.31 -2.86
N PHE A 231 -5.88 3.08 -1.76
CA PHE A 231 -6.46 2.37 -0.60
C PHE A 231 -7.61 3.13 0.04
N ALA A 232 -7.55 4.47 0.10
CA ALA A 232 -8.66 5.29 0.57
C ALA A 232 -9.88 5.23 -0.38
N GLY A 233 -9.66 5.23 -1.70
CA GLY A 233 -10.72 5.04 -2.70
C GLY A 233 -11.37 3.65 -2.60
N LEU A 234 -10.57 2.59 -2.40
CA LEU A 234 -11.09 1.25 -2.14
C LEU A 234 -11.92 1.20 -0.85
N ALA A 235 -11.44 1.85 0.20
CA ALA A 235 -12.17 1.98 1.46
C ALA A 235 -13.50 2.71 1.31
N LEU A 236 -13.57 3.75 0.46
CA LEU A 236 -14.81 4.45 0.13
C LEU A 236 -15.82 3.51 -0.50
N ILE A 237 -15.43 2.78 -1.55
CA ILE A 237 -16.37 1.87 -2.24
C ILE A 237 -16.83 0.77 -1.28
N HIS A 238 -15.94 0.21 -0.46
CA HIS A 238 -16.33 -0.76 0.58
C HIS A 238 -17.26 -0.14 1.62
N GLY A 239 -17.04 1.12 2.00
CA GLY A 239 -17.89 1.92 2.87
C GLY A 239 -19.30 2.03 2.32
N LEU A 240 -19.42 2.56 1.11
CA LEU A 240 -20.69 2.78 0.42
C LEU A 240 -21.48 1.49 0.19
N VAL A 241 -20.81 0.40 -0.21
CA VAL A 241 -21.47 -0.91 -0.40
C VAL A 241 -22.06 -1.41 0.92
N ALA A 242 -21.34 -1.26 2.04
CA ALA A 242 -21.83 -1.70 3.34
C ALA A 242 -22.95 -0.79 3.88
N GLU A 243 -22.79 0.52 3.77
CA GLU A 243 -23.74 1.52 4.26
C GLU A 243 -25.07 1.46 3.50
N LYS A 244 -25.02 1.42 2.17
CA LYS A 244 -26.20 1.32 1.30
C LYS A 244 -26.74 -0.11 1.17
N ARG A 245 -26.20 -1.07 1.94
CA ARG A 245 -26.57 -2.49 1.93
C ARG A 245 -26.61 -3.10 0.52
N LEU A 246 -25.68 -2.69 -0.34
CA LEU A 246 -25.62 -3.17 -1.72
C LEU A 246 -25.15 -4.63 -1.77
N ALA A 247 -25.48 -5.32 -2.85
CA ALA A 247 -25.04 -6.70 -3.08
C ALA A 247 -23.51 -6.78 -3.12
N LYS A 248 -22.93 -7.83 -2.52
CA LYS A 248 -21.48 -8.10 -2.55
C LYS A 248 -20.92 -8.22 -3.97
N PHE A 249 -21.77 -8.50 -4.95
CA PHE A 249 -21.43 -8.53 -6.37
C PHE A 249 -20.76 -7.24 -6.87
N TRP A 250 -21.12 -6.07 -6.34
CA TRP A 250 -20.46 -4.80 -6.70
C TRP A 250 -18.96 -4.79 -6.38
N LEU A 251 -18.55 -5.44 -5.29
CA LEU A 251 -17.13 -5.57 -4.94
C LEU A 251 -16.42 -6.56 -5.87
N VAL A 252 -17.10 -7.63 -6.30
CA VAL A 252 -16.56 -8.55 -7.31
C VAL A 252 -16.32 -7.80 -8.62
N GLY A 253 -17.30 -7.03 -9.08
CA GLY A 253 -17.17 -6.16 -10.25
C GLY A 253 -16.01 -5.17 -10.12
N LEU A 254 -15.85 -4.51 -8.96
CA LEU A 254 -14.73 -3.62 -8.69
C LEU A 254 -13.37 -4.32 -8.88
N TYR A 255 -13.17 -5.49 -8.28
CA TYR A 255 -11.87 -6.17 -8.37
C TYR A 255 -11.59 -6.76 -9.76
N VAL A 256 -12.61 -7.29 -10.45
CA VAL A 256 -12.49 -7.76 -11.83
C VAL A 256 -12.15 -6.60 -12.77
N THR A 257 -12.84 -5.47 -12.64
CA THR A 257 -12.56 -4.28 -13.46
C THR A 257 -11.24 -3.62 -13.10
N LEU A 258 -10.84 -3.62 -11.82
CA LEU A 258 -9.51 -3.15 -11.40
C LEU A 258 -8.40 -4.00 -12.05
N LEU A 259 -8.60 -5.30 -12.22
CA LEU A 259 -7.64 -6.18 -12.89
C LEU A 259 -7.62 -5.98 -14.41
N LEU A 260 -8.79 -5.98 -15.06
CA LEU A 260 -8.90 -5.89 -16.52
C LEU A 260 -8.65 -4.48 -17.07
N PHE A 261 -9.03 -3.46 -16.31
CA PHE A 261 -9.00 -2.05 -16.68
C PHE A 261 -8.22 -1.22 -15.66
N MET A 262 -7.09 -1.76 -15.18
CA MET A 262 -6.27 -1.10 -14.14
C MET A 262 -5.93 0.34 -14.49
N GLN A 263 -5.57 0.63 -15.75
CA GLN A 263 -5.24 1.97 -16.23
C GLN A 263 -6.34 3.02 -15.97
N LEU A 264 -7.61 2.60 -15.89
CA LEU A 264 -8.77 3.49 -15.75
C LEU A 264 -9.26 3.49 -14.31
N ILE A 265 -9.40 2.30 -13.71
CA ILE A 265 -9.93 2.15 -12.36
C ILE A 265 -8.93 2.69 -11.33
N TYR A 266 -7.63 2.53 -11.53
CA TYR A 266 -6.62 3.00 -10.58
C TYR A 266 -6.65 4.54 -10.42
N PRO A 267 -6.57 5.37 -11.48
CA PRO A 267 -6.73 6.82 -11.36
C PRO A 267 -8.11 7.24 -10.82
N LEU A 268 -9.17 6.52 -11.20
CA LEU A 268 -10.51 6.79 -10.68
C LEU A 268 -10.55 6.63 -9.15
N LEU A 269 -9.91 5.60 -8.59
CA LEU A 269 -9.82 5.42 -7.13
C LEU A 269 -9.07 6.58 -6.44
N VAL A 270 -8.03 7.12 -7.08
CA VAL A 270 -7.31 8.30 -6.59
C VAL A 270 -8.23 9.52 -6.55
N VAL A 271 -8.96 9.78 -7.63
CA VAL A 271 -9.93 10.88 -7.71
C VAL A 271 -11.02 10.71 -6.65
N LEU A 272 -11.59 9.51 -6.54
CA LEU A 272 -12.62 9.22 -5.54
C LEU A 272 -12.13 9.47 -4.11
N ALA A 273 -10.88 9.14 -3.79
CA ALA A 273 -10.30 9.43 -2.49
C ALA A 273 -10.20 10.92 -2.19
N ILE A 274 -9.81 11.74 -3.17
CA ILE A 274 -9.72 13.21 -3.02
C ILE A 274 -11.13 13.80 -2.85
N VAL A 275 -12.08 13.33 -3.65
CA VAL A 275 -13.48 13.78 -3.56
C VAL A 275 -14.08 13.38 -2.21
N ASP A 276 -13.76 12.20 -1.66
CA ASP A 276 -14.13 11.79 -0.30
C ASP A 276 -13.51 12.68 0.79
N SER A 277 -12.34 13.25 0.55
CA SER A 277 -11.73 14.22 1.47
C SER A 277 -12.45 15.58 1.44
N LEU A 278 -13.05 15.96 0.31
CA LEU A 278 -13.78 17.22 0.12
C LEU A 278 -15.22 17.14 0.62
N ILE A 279 -15.91 16.06 0.26
CA ILE A 279 -17.34 15.86 0.51
C ILE A 279 -17.49 14.66 1.45
N ASP A 280 -18.25 14.84 2.53
CA ASP A 280 -18.56 13.74 3.44
C ASP A 280 -19.65 12.83 2.85
N PHE A 281 -19.27 11.93 1.93
CA PHE A 281 -20.20 10.99 1.29
C PHE A 281 -20.80 9.98 2.25
N ARG A 282 -20.11 9.70 3.36
CA ARG A 282 -20.47 8.63 4.30
C ARG A 282 -21.34 9.10 5.45
N GLY A 283 -21.57 10.42 5.55
CA GLY A 283 -22.40 11.05 6.57
C GLY A 283 -21.86 10.82 7.99
N ARG A 284 -21.78 11.87 8.81
CA ARG A 284 -21.62 11.64 10.24
C ARG A 284 -22.91 11.03 10.77
N LEU A 285 -22.90 9.72 11.06
CA LEU A 285 -23.79 9.14 12.07
C LEU A 285 -23.34 9.66 13.44
N THR A 286 -23.54 10.94 13.70
CA THR A 286 -23.69 11.44 15.06
C THR A 286 -25.19 11.56 15.25
N PRO A 287 -25.84 10.67 16.05
CA PRO A 287 -27.14 10.99 16.59
C PRO A 287 -26.99 12.36 17.22
N LYS A 288 -27.77 13.32 16.74
CA LYS A 288 -27.95 14.59 17.41
C LYS A 288 -28.65 14.22 18.72
N ASP A 289 -27.88 13.99 19.78
CA ASP A 289 -28.44 13.72 21.10
C ASP A 289 -29.30 14.92 21.48
N VAL A 290 -30.60 14.64 21.43
CA VAL A 290 -31.69 15.10 22.28
C VAL A 290 -31.24 16.10 23.34
N ASP A 291 -31.41 17.39 23.07
CA ASP A 291 -31.44 18.42 24.12
C ASP A 291 -32.39 19.54 23.71
N SER A 292 -33.68 19.22 23.74
CA SER A 292 -34.76 20.20 23.85
C SER A 292 -36.01 19.52 24.40
N ALA A 293 -35.91 18.99 25.62
CA ALA A 293 -37.06 18.72 26.47
C ALA A 293 -36.89 19.48 27.78
N ASN A 294 -36.72 20.80 27.68
CA ASN A 294 -37.03 21.69 28.80
C ASN A 294 -38.54 21.89 28.79
N GLY A 295 -39.23 20.95 29.43
CA GLY A 295 -40.58 21.18 29.91
C GLY A 295 -40.51 22.06 31.15
N GLU A 296 -40.75 23.35 30.96
CA GLU A 296 -41.29 24.23 31.99
C GLU A 296 -42.46 25.00 31.37
N GLY A 297 -43.63 24.83 31.98
CA GLY A 297 -44.92 25.37 31.53
C GLY A 297 -46.07 24.51 32.02
#